data_AF-A0A362WX29-F1
#
_entry.id   AF-A0A362WX29-F1
#
_cell.length_a   1.000
_cell.length_b   1.000
_cell.length_c   1.000
_cell.angle_alpha   90.00
_cell.angle_beta   90.00
_cell.angle_gamma   90.00
#
_symmetry.space_group_name_H-M   'P 1'
#
loop_
_entity.id
_entity.type
_entity.pdbx_description
1 polymer ?
#
loop_
_entity_poly.entity_id
_entity_poly.type
_entity_poly.pdbx_seq_one_letter_code
_entity_poly.pdbx_strand_id
1 'polypeptide(L)'
;MKTPNFKLVTIFTAIGLFIGTFSSCSDDDGPTANITVNEGPSGDIGGDFTGNGGNTSRTINWTNNIATADYNADITANATGTFNIVVADSEGTVVLDRTLNGGTEPDSIDGVTQAGEPGNWTVTITIASFNGDGSYSLSEGN
;
A
#
# COMPACT_ATOMS: atom_id res chain seq x y z
N MET A 1 31.89 25.11 -72.49
CA MET A 1 30.54 24.98 -73.09
C MET A 1 30.08 23.53 -72.96
N LYS A 2 28.92 23.32 -72.33
CA LYS A 2 28.04 22.12 -72.34
C LYS A 2 28.55 20.79 -71.75
N THR A 3 28.05 20.48 -70.56
CA THR A 3 27.81 19.11 -70.07
C THR A 3 26.68 18.43 -70.86
N PRO A 4 26.71 17.10 -70.91
CA PRO A 4 25.54 16.31 -70.50
C PRO A 4 25.98 15.17 -69.56
N ASN A 5 25.46 15.06 -68.32
CA ASN A 5 24.17 14.48 -67.94
C ASN A 5 23.94 13.07 -68.51
N PHE A 6 24.39 12.04 -67.79
CA PHE A 6 23.80 10.71 -67.87
C PHE A 6 23.35 10.27 -66.48
N LYS A 7 22.04 10.13 -66.33
CA LYS A 7 21.36 9.66 -65.13
C LYS A 7 21.60 8.15 -64.99
N LEU A 8 22.08 7.70 -63.83
CA LEU A 8 22.02 6.29 -63.46
C LEU A 8 21.06 6.12 -62.29
N VAL A 9 20.17 5.15 -62.50
CA VAL A 9 18.98 4.80 -61.74
C VAL A 9 19.33 4.04 -60.46
N THR A 10 18.75 4.49 -59.35
CA THR A 10 18.17 3.76 -58.20
C THR A 10 18.75 2.39 -57.80
N ILE A 11 19.31 2.31 -56.58
CA ILE A 11 19.05 1.19 -55.65
C ILE A 11 18.88 1.76 -54.23
N PHE A 12 17.68 1.63 -53.69
CA PHE A 12 17.37 1.80 -52.27
C PHE A 12 17.98 0.64 -51.48
N THR A 13 18.74 0.92 -50.43
CA THR A 13 19.07 -0.09 -49.41
C THR A 13 18.79 0.51 -48.04
N ALA A 14 17.54 0.32 -47.59
CA ALA A 14 17.16 0.59 -46.21
C ALA A 14 17.75 -0.51 -45.32
N ILE A 15 18.86 -0.21 -44.64
CA ILE A 15 19.35 -1.01 -43.53
C ILE A 15 18.64 -0.50 -42.28
N GLY A 16 17.45 -1.04 -42.02
CA GLY A 16 16.76 -0.89 -40.75
C GLY A 16 17.48 -1.72 -39.70
N LEU A 17 18.33 -1.08 -38.90
CA LEU A 17 18.94 -1.70 -37.73
C LEU A 17 17.88 -1.81 -36.64
N PHE A 18 17.16 -2.94 -36.64
CA PHE A 18 16.27 -3.36 -35.56
C PHE A 18 17.17 -3.78 -34.38
N ILE A 19 17.56 -2.81 -33.53
CA ILE A 19 18.13 -3.14 -32.23
C ILE A 19 16.93 -3.50 -31.34
N GLY A 20 16.72 -4.81 -31.18
CA GLY A 20 15.74 -5.35 -30.24
C GLY A 20 15.96 -4.75 -28.86
N THR A 21 14.93 -4.09 -28.34
CA THR A 21 14.87 -3.78 -26.92
C THR A 21 14.70 -5.10 -26.18
N PHE A 22 15.79 -5.64 -25.66
CA PHE A 22 15.70 -6.65 -24.61
C PHE A 22 15.05 -5.96 -23.41
N SER A 23 13.73 -6.14 -23.25
CA SER A 23 13.08 -5.85 -21.99
C SER A 23 13.51 -6.95 -21.02
N SER A 24 14.66 -6.74 -20.39
CA SER A 24 15.08 -7.54 -19.24
C SER A 24 14.18 -7.12 -18.08
N CYS A 25 13.08 -7.84 -17.84
CA CYS A 25 12.50 -7.88 -16.52
C CYS A 25 13.54 -8.57 -15.63
N SER A 26 14.27 -7.81 -14.83
CA SER A 26 14.89 -8.39 -13.65
C SER A 26 13.74 -8.77 -12.73
N ASP A 27 13.67 -10.04 -12.35
CA ASP A 27 12.86 -10.45 -11.21
C ASP A 27 13.54 -9.83 -9.99
N ASP A 28 13.17 -8.58 -9.69
CA ASP A 28 13.64 -7.87 -8.50
C ASP A 28 12.89 -8.46 -7.30
N ASP A 29 13.37 -9.59 -6.77
CA ASP A 29 12.96 -10.14 -5.46
C ASP A 29 13.52 -9.27 -4.33
N GLY A 30 13.26 -7.96 -4.40
CA GLY A 30 13.57 -6.99 -3.35
C GLY A 30 12.61 -7.13 -2.16
N PRO A 31 12.84 -6.36 -1.09
CA PRO A 31 11.91 -6.32 0.03
C PRO A 31 10.50 -5.89 -0.42
N THR A 32 9.51 -6.66 -0.01
CA THR A 32 8.09 -6.51 -0.31
C THR A 32 7.29 -6.33 0.97
N ALA A 33 6.16 -5.66 0.84
CA ALA A 33 5.17 -5.49 1.89
C ALA A 33 3.79 -5.34 1.25
N ASN A 34 2.77 -5.95 1.85
CA ASN A 34 1.42 -6.01 1.32
C ASN A 34 0.39 -5.80 2.44
N ILE A 35 -0.70 -5.11 2.13
CA ILE A 35 -1.85 -4.91 3.02
C ILE A 35 -3.10 -5.30 2.24
N THR A 36 -3.84 -6.30 2.74
CA THR A 36 -5.14 -6.70 2.20
C THR A 36 -6.27 -5.99 2.93
N VAL A 37 -7.42 -5.93 2.28
CA VAL A 37 -8.70 -5.57 2.89
C VAL A 37 -9.61 -6.73 2.56
N ASN A 38 -9.91 -7.54 3.58
CA ASN A 38 -10.70 -8.75 3.47
C ASN A 38 -12.17 -8.47 3.80
N GLU A 39 -12.42 -7.45 4.64
CA GLU A 39 -13.74 -7.00 5.08
C GLU A 39 -13.86 -5.48 4.90
N GLY A 40 -15.09 -5.02 4.61
CA GLY A 40 -15.39 -3.62 4.31
C GLY A 40 -15.25 -3.24 2.82
N PRO A 41 -15.33 -1.95 2.46
CA PRO A 41 -15.45 -0.77 3.33
C PRO A 41 -16.87 -0.45 3.83
N SER A 42 -17.84 -1.32 3.55
CA SER A 42 -19.21 -1.22 4.11
C SER A 42 -19.35 -2.17 5.29
N GLY A 43 -19.78 -1.65 6.44
CA GLY A 43 -19.76 -2.39 7.71
C GLY A 43 -18.35 -2.42 8.30
N ASP A 44 -18.04 -3.43 9.09
CA ASP A 44 -16.71 -3.59 9.69
C ASP A 44 -15.62 -3.69 8.62
N ILE A 45 -14.42 -3.18 8.93
CA ILE A 45 -13.24 -3.31 8.10
C ILE A 45 -12.26 -4.27 8.76
N GLY A 46 -11.57 -5.05 7.95
CA GLY A 46 -10.59 -5.98 8.45
C GLY A 46 -9.70 -6.50 7.33
N GLY A 47 -8.50 -6.93 7.70
CA GLY A 47 -7.55 -7.46 6.74
C GLY A 47 -6.27 -7.93 7.37
N ASP A 48 -5.37 -8.37 6.49
CA ASP A 48 -4.07 -8.89 6.86
C ASP A 48 -2.99 -7.99 6.28
N PHE A 49 -1.79 -8.11 6.84
CA PHE A 49 -0.60 -7.54 6.24
C PHE A 49 0.57 -8.51 6.35
N THR A 50 1.43 -8.49 5.35
CA THR A 50 2.61 -9.35 5.27
C THR A 50 3.79 -8.59 4.68
N GLY A 51 5.00 -9.04 4.98
CA GLY A 51 6.20 -8.51 4.34
C GLY A 51 7.44 -9.35 4.60
N ASN A 52 8.49 -9.09 3.84
CA ASN A 52 9.83 -9.66 4.01
C ASN A 52 10.91 -8.57 4.14
N GLY A 53 10.53 -7.41 4.70
CA GLY A 53 11.38 -6.25 4.95
C GLY A 53 11.00 -5.00 4.13
N GLY A 54 9.90 -5.02 3.37
CA GLY A 54 9.46 -3.90 2.55
C GLY A 54 8.67 -2.83 3.31
N ASN A 55 8.21 -1.82 2.56
CA ASN A 55 7.36 -0.74 3.04
C ASN A 55 6.12 -0.66 2.17
N THR A 56 4.95 -0.42 2.76
CA THR A 56 3.74 -0.06 2.01
C THR A 56 2.77 0.70 2.90
N SER A 57 1.80 1.36 2.28
CA SER A 57 0.71 2.05 2.96
C SER A 57 -0.58 1.85 2.21
N ARG A 58 -1.70 1.77 2.95
CA ARG A 58 -3.04 1.61 2.40
C ARG A 58 -4.01 2.50 3.15
N THR A 59 -4.76 3.32 2.40
CA THR A 59 -5.87 4.11 2.94
C THR A 59 -7.20 3.50 2.51
N ILE A 60 -8.11 3.38 3.47
CA ILE A 60 -9.47 2.87 3.31
C ILE A 60 -10.43 4.01 3.66
N ASN A 61 -11.38 4.29 2.77
CA ASN A 61 -12.51 5.15 3.07
C ASN A 61 -13.60 4.26 3.67
N TRP A 62 -14.03 4.57 4.89
CA TRP A 62 -14.93 3.74 5.67
C TRP A 62 -16.07 4.60 6.22
N THR A 63 -17.31 4.13 6.09
CA THR A 63 -18.46 4.85 6.67
C THR A 63 -18.66 4.41 8.10
N ASN A 64 -18.40 5.32 9.06
CA ASN A 64 -18.72 5.16 10.47
C ASN A 64 -19.87 6.11 10.83
N ASN A 65 -21.05 5.57 11.13
CA ASN A 65 -22.24 6.38 11.39
C ASN A 65 -22.37 6.83 12.85
N ILE A 66 -21.40 6.50 13.69
CA ILE A 66 -21.35 6.89 15.09
C ILE A 66 -20.02 7.57 15.44
N ALA A 67 -19.90 8.04 16.69
CA ALA A 67 -18.79 8.90 17.10
C ALA A 67 -17.48 8.13 17.37
N THR A 68 -17.52 6.81 17.57
CA THR A 68 -16.35 6.01 17.97
C THR A 68 -16.25 4.74 17.16
N ALA A 69 -15.05 4.16 17.10
CA ALA A 69 -14.82 2.85 16.53
C ALA A 69 -14.04 1.97 17.52
N ASP A 70 -14.35 0.68 17.55
CA ASP A 70 -13.52 -0.30 18.23
C ASP A 70 -12.42 -0.73 17.25
N TYR A 71 -11.18 -0.86 17.73
CA TYR A 71 -10.04 -1.29 16.92
C TYR A 71 -9.30 -2.44 17.58
N ASN A 72 -8.75 -3.31 16.75
CA ASN A 72 -7.80 -4.34 17.14
C ASN A 72 -6.74 -4.49 16.04
N ALA A 73 -5.49 -4.73 16.44
CA ALA A 73 -4.43 -5.15 15.54
C ALA A 73 -3.39 -5.96 16.29
N ASP A 74 -2.80 -6.93 15.60
CA ASP A 74 -1.73 -7.78 16.11
C ASP A 74 -0.69 -8.04 15.04
N ILE A 75 0.55 -8.28 15.48
CA ILE A 75 1.64 -8.79 14.66
C ILE A 75 2.07 -10.13 15.24
N THR A 76 2.50 -11.06 14.39
CA THR A 76 3.12 -12.30 14.88
C THR A 76 4.34 -11.95 15.75
N ALA A 77 4.47 -12.54 16.95
CA ALA A 77 5.51 -12.20 17.94
C ALA A 77 6.96 -12.13 17.41
N ASN A 78 7.29 -12.87 16.35
CA ASN A 78 8.62 -12.87 15.73
C ASN A 78 8.79 -11.86 14.58
N ALA A 79 7.76 -11.08 14.27
CA ALA A 79 7.81 -10.07 13.22
C ALA A 79 8.80 -8.96 13.59
N THR A 80 9.40 -8.32 12.59
CA THR A 80 10.25 -7.13 12.77
C THR A 80 9.73 -5.98 11.90
N GLY A 81 10.16 -4.76 12.20
CA GLY A 81 9.67 -3.55 11.53
C GLY A 81 8.51 -2.93 12.31
N THR A 82 7.68 -2.13 11.64
CA THR A 82 6.60 -1.39 12.30
C THR A 82 5.29 -1.56 11.57
N PHE A 83 4.20 -1.66 12.34
CA PHE A 83 2.83 -1.42 11.89
C PHE A 83 2.33 -0.12 12.52
N ASN A 84 1.66 0.72 11.75
CA ASN A 84 0.99 1.92 12.22
C ASN A 84 -0.42 1.99 11.62
N ILE A 85 -1.37 2.39 12.45
CA ILE A 85 -2.74 2.66 12.06
C ILE A 85 -3.13 4.06 12.50
N VAL A 86 -3.61 4.86 11.55
CA VAL A 86 -4.13 6.20 11.77
C VAL A 86 -5.58 6.24 11.31
N VAL A 87 -6.47 6.71 12.16
CA VAL A 87 -7.88 6.91 11.84
C VAL A 87 -8.21 8.38 11.96
N ALA A 88 -8.75 8.95 10.89
CA ALA A 88 -9.30 10.30 10.89
C ALA A 88 -10.81 10.28 10.60
N ASP A 89 -11.56 11.10 11.33
CA ASP A 89 -13.02 11.19 11.22
C ASP A 89 -13.48 11.87 9.92
N SER A 90 -14.78 12.13 9.79
CA SER A 90 -15.36 12.71 8.56
C SER A 90 -14.96 14.17 8.31
N GLU A 91 -14.46 14.87 9.32
CA GLU A 91 -13.90 16.22 9.20
C GLU A 91 -12.37 16.22 9.02
N GLY A 92 -11.74 15.05 9.09
CA GLY A 92 -10.29 14.87 8.96
C GLY A 92 -9.52 15.01 10.27
N THR A 93 -10.20 15.00 11.41
CA THR A 93 -9.57 15.00 12.73
C THR A 93 -9.05 13.60 13.06
N VAL A 94 -7.77 13.48 13.42
CA VAL A 94 -7.19 12.20 13.85
C VAL A 94 -7.76 11.80 15.20
N VAL A 95 -8.46 10.67 15.25
CA VAL A 95 -9.08 10.08 16.45
C VAL A 95 -8.38 8.81 16.93
N LEU A 96 -7.44 8.28 16.15
CA LEU A 96 -6.52 7.20 16.52
C LEU A 96 -5.19 7.37 15.78
N ASP A 97 -4.09 7.19 16.51
CA ASP A 97 -2.74 7.02 15.93
C ASP A 97 -1.97 6.07 16.85
N ARG A 98 -1.76 4.83 16.39
CA ARG A 98 -1.13 3.76 17.18
C ARG A 98 -0.11 2.99 16.36
N THR A 99 0.93 2.53 17.04
CA THR A 99 2.05 1.81 16.44
C THR A 99 2.36 0.54 17.22
N LEU A 100 2.60 -0.54 16.49
CA LEU A 100 3.22 -1.77 16.98
C LEU A 100 4.65 -1.87 16.42
N ASN A 101 5.60 -2.23 17.29
CA ASN A 101 7.00 -2.44 16.91
C ASN A 101 7.30 -3.94 17.00
N GLY A 102 7.67 -4.54 15.86
CA GLY A 102 8.09 -5.93 15.80
C GLY A 102 9.35 -6.20 16.62
N GLY A 103 9.43 -7.39 17.21
CA GLY A 103 10.53 -7.81 18.07
C GLY A 103 10.46 -7.23 19.49
N THR A 104 9.35 -6.58 19.85
CA THR A 104 9.09 -6.07 21.20
C THR A 104 7.65 -6.31 21.61
N GLU A 105 7.42 -6.53 22.91
CA GLU A 105 6.07 -6.63 23.49
C GLU A 105 5.52 -5.23 23.86
N PRO A 106 4.19 -5.02 23.77
CA PRO A 106 3.18 -5.97 23.29
C PRO A 106 3.18 -6.10 21.77
N ASP A 107 2.85 -7.30 21.27
CA ASP A 107 2.64 -7.60 19.85
C ASP A 107 1.21 -7.29 19.36
N SER A 108 0.35 -6.76 20.24
CA SER A 108 -1.06 -6.45 19.97
C SER A 108 -1.51 -5.13 20.59
N ILE A 109 -2.51 -4.51 19.97
CA ILE A 109 -3.22 -3.33 20.45
C ILE A 109 -4.72 -3.50 20.24
N ASP A 110 -5.51 -3.06 21.22
CA ASP A 110 -6.95 -2.94 21.12
C ASP A 110 -7.45 -1.66 21.80
N GLY A 111 -8.72 -1.32 21.57
CA GLY A 111 -9.43 -0.29 22.32
C GLY A 111 -10.51 0.41 21.50
N VAL A 112 -10.86 1.62 21.97
CA VAL A 112 -11.85 2.50 21.33
C VAL A 112 -11.15 3.77 20.89
N THR A 113 -11.47 4.30 19.71
CA THR A 113 -10.97 5.59 19.24
C THR A 113 -11.43 6.72 20.16
N GLN A 114 -10.80 7.90 20.04
CA GLN A 114 -11.44 9.12 20.53
C GLN A 114 -12.76 9.35 19.77
N ALA A 115 -13.65 10.13 20.39
CA ALA A 115 -14.88 10.57 19.72
C ALA A 115 -14.53 11.52 18.56
N GLY A 116 -15.13 11.29 17.39
CA GLY A 116 -15.04 12.14 16.20
C GLY A 116 -16.40 12.33 15.53
N GLU A 117 -16.41 13.08 14.44
CA GLU A 117 -17.64 13.35 13.69
C GLU A 117 -18.08 12.14 12.83
N PRO A 118 -19.33 11.66 12.95
CA PRO A 118 -19.84 10.60 12.09
C PRO A 118 -19.73 10.92 10.60
N GLY A 119 -19.56 9.91 9.75
CA GLY A 119 -19.54 10.03 8.30
C GLY A 119 -18.48 9.16 7.64
N ASN A 120 -17.89 9.66 6.55
CA ASN A 120 -16.84 8.93 5.84
C ASN A 120 -15.47 9.19 6.45
N TRP A 121 -15.03 8.27 7.30
CA TRP A 121 -13.73 8.26 7.96
C TRP A 121 -12.65 7.73 7.00
N THR A 122 -11.39 8.00 7.34
CA THR A 122 -10.24 7.44 6.66
C THR A 122 -9.40 6.62 7.62
N VAL A 123 -9.06 5.40 7.21
CA VAL A 123 -8.18 4.49 7.94
C VAL A 123 -6.94 4.29 7.11
N THR A 124 -5.80 4.76 7.60
CA THR A 124 -4.51 4.63 6.93
C THR A 124 -3.63 3.68 7.71
N ILE A 125 -3.26 2.59 7.07
CA ILE A 125 -2.34 1.58 7.60
C ILE A 125 -1.00 1.75 6.90
N THR A 126 0.06 1.80 7.67
CA THR A 126 1.43 1.87 7.15
C THR A 126 2.26 0.79 7.80
N ILE A 127 2.94 -0.01 6.98
CA ILE A 127 3.95 -0.96 7.45
C ILE A 127 5.30 -0.60 6.87
N ALA A 128 6.34 -0.64 7.69
CA ALA A 128 7.69 -0.22 7.30
C ALA A 128 8.75 -1.20 7.80
N SER A 129 9.68 -1.53 6.91
CA SER A 129 10.70 -2.56 7.10
C SER A 129 10.11 -3.86 7.66
N PHE A 130 8.87 -4.16 7.26
CA PHE A 130 8.05 -5.15 7.93
C PHE A 130 8.39 -6.54 7.42
N ASN A 131 8.80 -7.43 8.32
CA ASN A 131 9.13 -8.82 8.03
C ASN A 131 8.33 -9.72 8.97
N GLY A 132 7.36 -10.44 8.43
CA GLY A 132 6.37 -11.18 9.19
C GLY A 132 4.97 -10.94 8.64
N ASP A 133 3.99 -11.20 9.50
CA ASP A 133 2.56 -11.09 9.23
C ASP A 133 1.81 -10.54 10.44
N GLY A 134 0.58 -10.10 10.20
CA GLY A 134 -0.32 -9.59 11.23
C GLY A 134 -1.70 -9.28 10.66
N SER A 135 -2.62 -8.90 11.55
CA SER A 135 -4.01 -8.62 11.20
C SER A 135 -4.49 -7.32 11.83
N TYR A 136 -5.57 -6.76 11.27
CA TYR A 136 -6.24 -5.60 11.82
C TYR A 136 -7.75 -5.70 11.60
N SER A 137 -8.51 -5.07 12.49
CA SER A 137 -9.94 -4.88 12.35
C SER A 137 -10.40 -3.58 12.98
N LEU A 138 -11.43 -2.96 12.39
CA LEU A 138 -12.21 -1.89 13.02
C LEU A 138 -13.69 -2.15 12.80
N SER A 139 -14.48 -1.94 13.84
CA SER A 139 -15.94 -1.95 13.78
C SER A 139 -16.49 -0.62 14.25
N GLU A 140 -17.71 -0.28 13.83
CA GLU A 140 -18.45 0.78 14.52
C GLU A 140 -18.51 0.40 16.01
N GLY A 141 -18.19 1.35 16.90
CA GLY A 141 -18.30 1.10 18.34
C GLY A 141 -19.74 0.83 18.81
N ASN A 142 -19.94 0.60 20.10
CA ASN A 142 -21.29 0.52 20.70
C ASN A 142 -21.82 1.86 21.20
#